data_AF-A0A9D4SX93-F1
#
_entry.id   AF-A0A9D4SX93-F1
#
_cell.length_a   1.000
_cell.length_b   1.000
_cell.length_c   1.000
_cell.angle_alpha   90.00
_cell.angle_beta   90.00
_cell.angle_gamma   90.00
#
_symmetry.space_group_name_H-M   'P 1'
#
loop_
_entity.id
_entity.type
_entity.pdbx_description
1 polymer ?
#
loop_
_entity_poly.entity_id
_entity_poly.type
_entity_poly.pdbx_seq_one_letter_code
_entity_poly.pdbx_strand_id
1 'polypeptide(L)'
;MVCVQLLFQQMGDLKEKNRCLSAVNQEQGRQLQEELSKRGFSSEADAICAKLQLRQELEQLREELLLKDEQLRALAAKFGRFRKAYEDNYQRATDDIDKLDTMLERVIETLEAEPEAVSSCPALRQLLHNLRGGGAGDAASTPSGDNLSNRKMPTAL
;
A
#
# COMPACT_ATOMS: atom_id res chain seq x y z
N MET A 1 -2.16 24.79 9.98
CA MET A 1 -2.83 24.18 8.80
C MET A 1 -2.83 25.08 7.56
N VAL A 2 -2.94 26.41 7.69
CA VAL A 2 -2.98 27.38 6.56
C VAL A 2 -1.73 27.37 5.66
N CYS A 3 -0.53 27.12 6.21
CA CYS A 3 0.72 27.09 5.42
C CYS A 3 0.78 25.96 4.37
N VAL A 4 0.20 24.79 4.65
CA VAL A 4 0.28 23.64 3.73
C VAL A 4 -0.62 23.86 2.50
N GLN A 5 -1.81 24.44 2.70
CA GLN A 5 -2.71 24.83 1.60
C GLN A 5 -2.08 25.90 0.70
N LEU A 6 -1.44 26.92 1.30
CA LEU A 6 -0.75 27.96 0.54
C LEU A 6 0.41 27.39 -0.31
N LEU A 7 1.17 26.44 0.23
CA LEU A 7 2.24 25.75 -0.50
C LEU A 7 1.70 24.91 -1.67
N PHE A 8 0.58 24.19 -1.47
CA PHE A 8 -0.05 23.45 -2.56
C PHE A 8 -0.55 24.36 -3.68
N GLN A 9 -1.09 25.53 -3.32
CA GLN A 9 -1.55 26.51 -4.30
C GLN A 9 -0.37 27.12 -5.07
N GLN A 10 0.70 27.53 -4.39
CA GLN A 10 1.93 28.02 -5.03
C GLN A 10 2.57 26.97 -5.96
N MET A 11 2.57 25.70 -5.55
CA MET A 11 3.03 24.58 -6.38
C MET A 11 2.15 24.40 -7.62
N GLY A 12 0.83 24.56 -7.49
CA GLY A 12 -0.11 24.54 -8.61
C GLY A 12 0.18 25.68 -9.61
N ASP A 13 0.31 26.90 -9.10
CA ASP A 13 0.59 28.09 -9.92
C ASP A 13 1.95 27.99 -10.63
N LEU A 14 2.97 27.43 -9.98
CA LEU A 14 4.28 27.19 -10.58
C LEU A 14 4.22 26.14 -11.68
N LYS A 15 3.48 25.04 -11.49
CA LYS A 15 3.29 24.03 -12.53
C LYS A 15 2.61 24.61 -13.76
N GLU A 16 1.59 25.43 -13.56
CA GLU A 16 0.88 26.05 -14.68
C GLU A 16 1.76 27.06 -15.42
N LYS A 17 2.52 27.89 -14.69
CA LYS A 17 3.54 28.77 -15.31
C LYS A 17 4.57 27.99 -16.12
N ASN A 18 5.03 26.85 -15.61
CA ASN A 18 6.03 26.03 -16.29
C ASN A 18 5.48 25.39 -17.58
N ARG A 19 4.20 24.98 -17.57
CA ARG A 19 3.49 24.54 -18.78
C ARG A 19 3.37 25.66 -19.82
N CYS A 20 2.96 26.85 -19.41
CA CYS A 20 2.87 28.00 -20.30
C CYS A 20 4.22 28.36 -20.91
N LEU A 21 5.30 28.38 -20.11
CA LEU A 21 6.66 28.62 -20.59
C LEU A 21 7.12 27.54 -21.57
N SER A 22 6.81 26.27 -21.29
CA SER A 22 7.12 25.16 -22.20
C SER A 22 6.41 25.30 -23.54
N ALA A 23 5.15 25.72 -23.55
CA ALA A 23 4.40 25.98 -24.77
C ALA A 23 4.97 27.16 -25.57
N VAL A 24 5.36 28.25 -24.89
CA VAL A 24 6.01 29.40 -25.53
C VAL A 24 7.35 29.00 -26.15
N ASN A 25 8.18 28.24 -25.41
CA ASN A 25 9.46 27.75 -25.92
C ASN A 25 9.29 26.86 -27.15
N GLN A 26 8.26 26.01 -27.17
CA GLN A 26 7.94 25.14 -28.30
C GLN A 26 7.55 25.96 -29.54
N GLU A 27 6.68 26.96 -29.37
CA GLU A 27 6.25 27.84 -30.47
C GLU A 27 7.39 28.72 -31.00
N GLN A 28 8.25 29.24 -30.11
CA GLN A 28 9.46 29.97 -30.53
C GLN A 28 10.44 29.09 -31.31
N GLY A 29 10.62 27.82 -30.89
CA GLY A 29 11.41 26.84 -31.64
C GLY A 29 10.84 26.60 -33.04
N ARG A 30 9.52 26.47 -33.15
CA ARG A 30 8.81 26.31 -34.43
C ARG A 30 9.03 27.52 -35.36
N GLN A 31 8.92 28.74 -34.83
CA GLN A 31 9.13 29.98 -35.59
C GLN A 31 10.58 30.12 -36.07
N LEU A 32 11.56 29.80 -35.21
CA LEU A 32 12.98 29.77 -35.60
C LEU A 32 13.24 28.78 -36.74
N GLN A 33 12.62 27.60 -36.70
CA GLN A 33 12.75 26.60 -37.75
C GLN A 33 12.22 27.10 -39.10
N GLU A 34 11.06 27.75 -39.12
CA GLU A 34 10.49 28.36 -40.32
C GLU A 34 11.41 29.44 -40.90
N GLU A 35 11.98 30.30 -40.06
CA GLU A 35 12.87 31.38 -40.50
C GLU A 35 14.22 30.86 -41.02
N LEU A 36 14.79 29.83 -40.40
CA LEU A 36 16.04 29.21 -40.86
C LEU A 36 15.84 28.41 -42.17
N SER A 37 14.68 27.76 -42.32
CA SER A 37 14.32 27.04 -43.55
C SER A 37 14.20 27.99 -44.74
N LYS A 38 13.61 29.18 -44.55
CA LYS A 38 13.54 30.24 -45.59
C LYS A 38 14.92 30.74 -46.03
N ARG A 39 15.95 30.60 -45.19
CA ARG A 39 17.32 31.07 -45.44
C ARG A 39 18.27 30.00 -46.01
N GLY A 40 17.79 28.78 -46.26
CA GLY A 40 18.60 27.70 -46.84
C GLY A 40 19.44 26.90 -45.84
N PHE A 41 19.27 27.14 -44.53
CA PHE A 41 19.93 26.40 -43.44
C PHE A 41 19.09 25.23 -42.92
N SER A 42 18.24 24.61 -43.75
CA SER A 42 17.20 23.68 -43.27
C SER A 42 17.79 22.50 -42.48
N SER A 43 18.91 21.92 -42.95
CA SER A 43 19.54 20.78 -42.28
C SER A 43 20.10 21.12 -40.88
N GLU A 44 20.61 22.33 -40.67
CA GLU A 44 21.14 22.77 -39.37
C GLU A 44 20.01 23.22 -38.45
N ALA A 45 18.96 23.82 -39.00
CA ALA A 45 17.73 24.14 -38.29
C ALA A 45 17.04 22.88 -37.76
N ASP A 46 16.91 21.85 -38.59
CA ASP A 46 16.30 20.57 -38.23
C ASP A 46 17.10 19.86 -37.12
N ALA A 47 18.43 19.88 -37.21
CA ALA A 47 19.30 19.33 -36.17
C ALA A 47 19.18 20.09 -34.83
N ILE A 48 19.08 21.42 -34.88
CA ILE A 48 18.88 22.25 -33.68
C ILE A 48 17.50 21.97 -33.06
N CYS A 49 16.44 21.89 -33.87
CA CYS A 49 15.09 21.61 -33.39
C CYS A 49 14.98 20.22 -32.79
N ALA A 50 15.54 19.19 -33.43
CA ALA A 50 15.58 17.83 -32.89
C ALA A 50 16.32 17.79 -31.53
N LYS A 51 17.43 18.52 -31.41
CA LYS A 51 18.17 18.62 -30.15
C LYS A 51 17.38 19.32 -29.04
N LEU A 52 16.60 20.35 -29.37
CA LEU A 52 15.75 21.04 -28.41
C LEU A 52 14.59 20.16 -27.95
N GLN A 53 13.94 19.44 -28.87
CA GLN A 53 12.89 18.47 -28.57
C GLN A 53 13.40 17.38 -27.63
N LEU A 54 14.54 16.75 -27.96
CA LEU A 54 15.14 15.72 -27.11
C LEU A 54 15.52 16.23 -25.72
N ARG A 55 15.97 17.48 -25.60
CA ARG A 55 16.24 18.08 -24.27
C ARG A 55 14.97 18.25 -23.46
N GLN A 56 13.89 18.70 -24.10
CA GLN A 56 12.60 18.85 -23.45
C GLN A 56 12.03 17.50 -23.00
N GLU A 57 12.10 16.47 -23.86
CA GLU A 57 11.71 15.10 -23.52
C GLU A 57 12.54 14.55 -22.35
N LEU A 58 13.85 14.77 -22.35
CA LEU A 58 14.72 14.36 -21.24
C LEU A 58 14.37 15.06 -19.92
N GLU A 59 14.01 16.34 -19.96
CA GLU A 59 13.56 17.08 -18.77
C GLU A 59 12.22 16.54 -18.26
N GLN A 60 11.26 16.29 -19.15
CA GLN A 60 9.97 15.68 -18.80
C GLN A 60 10.15 14.31 -18.15
N LEU A 61 10.96 13.44 -18.78
CA LEU A 61 11.24 12.10 -18.24
C LEU A 61 11.94 12.16 -16.88
N ARG A 62 12.82 13.14 -16.65
CA ARG A 62 13.46 13.34 -15.34
C ARG A 62 12.46 13.75 -14.27
N GLU A 63 11.54 14.66 -14.59
CA GLU A 63 10.49 15.06 -13.66
C GLU A 63 9.56 13.89 -13.33
N GLU A 64 9.16 13.10 -14.33
CA GLU A 64 8.36 11.90 -14.13
C GLU A 64 9.07 10.86 -13.26
N LEU A 65 10.36 10.63 -13.50
CA LEU A 65 11.17 9.72 -12.68
C LEU A 65 11.19 10.16 -11.22
N LEU A 66 11.45 11.44 -10.95
CA LEU A 66 11.46 11.99 -9.59
C LEU A 66 10.10 11.84 -8.90
N LEU A 67 9.00 12.07 -9.63
CA LEU A 67 7.65 11.89 -9.11
C LEU A 67 7.37 10.43 -8.77
N LYS A 68 7.76 9.50 -9.64
CA LYS A 68 7.60 8.05 -9.42
C LYS A 68 8.43 7.57 -8.25
N ASP A 69 9.66 8.04 -8.11
CA ASP A 69 10.53 7.73 -6.96
C ASP A 69 9.91 8.19 -5.64
N GLU A 70 9.33 9.39 -5.61
CA GLU A 70 8.62 9.89 -4.43
C GLU A 70 7.39 9.04 -4.10
N GLN A 71 6.60 8.66 -5.11
CA GLN A 71 5.44 7.77 -4.93
C GLN A 71 5.86 6.40 -4.38
N LEU A 72 6.95 5.82 -4.90
CA LEU A 72 7.49 4.55 -4.42
C LEU A 72 7.99 4.66 -2.98
N ARG A 73 8.69 5.74 -2.64
CA ARG A 73 9.15 6.01 -1.27
C ARG A 73 7.99 6.14 -0.30
N ALA A 74 6.95 6.89 -0.68
CA ALA A 74 5.74 7.04 0.13
C ALA A 74 4.99 5.71 0.31
N LEU A 75 4.91 4.89 -0.74
CA LEU A 75 4.28 3.58 -0.70
C LEU A 75 5.07 2.61 0.19
N ALA A 76 6.40 2.57 0.08
CA ALA A 76 7.27 1.76 0.91
C ALA A 76 7.13 2.14 2.40
N ALA A 77 7.10 3.44 2.71
CA ALA A 77 6.88 3.93 4.08
C ALA A 77 5.48 3.56 4.62
N LYS A 78 4.45 3.59 3.76
CA LYS A 78 3.10 3.15 4.10
C LYS A 78 3.09 1.65 4.39
N PHE A 79 3.66 0.83 3.51
CA PHE A 79 3.76 -0.61 3.67
C PHE A 79 4.51 -1.00 4.95
N GLY A 80 5.65 -0.35 5.24
CA GLY A 80 6.41 -0.59 6.47
C GLY A 80 5.60 -0.36 7.74
N ARG A 81 4.76 0.69 7.78
CA ARG A 81 3.86 0.95 8.91
C ARG A 81 2.78 -0.12 9.06
N PHE A 82 2.16 -0.55 7.95
CA PHE A 82 1.14 -1.60 7.98
C PHE A 82 1.73 -2.95 8.41
N ARG A 83 2.89 -3.32 7.88
CA ARG A 83 3.60 -4.54 8.25
C ARG A 83 3.87 -4.58 9.75
N LYS A 84 4.43 -3.51 10.30
CA LYS A 84 4.71 -3.42 11.74
C LYS A 84 3.43 -3.56 12.57
N ALA A 85 2.37 -2.84 12.22
CA ALA A 85 1.10 -2.93 12.95
C ALA A 85 0.50 -4.35 12.90
N TYR A 86 0.65 -5.04 11.78
CA TYR A 86 0.23 -6.43 11.64
C TYR A 86 1.07 -7.37 12.51
N GLU A 87 2.39 -7.24 12.48
CA GLU A 87 3.32 -8.02 13.31
C GLU A 87 3.02 -7.81 14.81
N ASP A 88 2.85 -6.56 15.25
CA ASP A 88 2.52 -6.21 16.64
C ASP A 88 1.15 -6.79 17.08
N ASN A 89 0.16 -6.81 16.18
CA ASN A 89 -1.15 -7.39 16.45
C ASN A 89 -1.09 -8.93 16.50
N TYR A 90 -0.36 -9.53 15.58
CA TYR A 90 -0.17 -10.98 15.54
C TYR A 90 0.52 -11.48 16.80
N GLN A 91 1.57 -10.78 17.25
CA GLN A 91 2.27 -11.13 18.49
C GLN A 91 1.34 -11.04 19.70
N ARG A 92 0.59 -9.93 19.84
CA ARG A 92 -0.36 -9.77 20.95
C ARG A 92 -1.45 -10.85 20.97
N ALA A 93 -2.00 -11.17 19.80
CA ALA A 93 -3.01 -12.22 19.69
C ALA A 93 -2.44 -13.59 20.07
N THR A 94 -1.20 -13.88 19.67
CA THR A 94 -0.49 -15.12 20.04
C THR A 94 -0.28 -15.18 21.55
N ASP A 95 0.25 -14.10 22.15
CA ASP A 95 0.47 -14.03 23.60
C ASP A 95 -0.83 -14.20 24.41
N ASP A 96 -1.96 -13.67 23.90
CA ASP A 96 -3.24 -13.80 24.57
C ASP A 96 -3.84 -15.21 24.43
N ILE A 97 -3.63 -15.88 23.30
CA ILE A 97 -3.97 -17.30 23.12
C ILE A 97 -3.18 -18.15 24.11
N ASP A 98 -1.85 -17.97 24.18
CA ASP A 98 -0.98 -18.75 25.08
C ASP A 98 -1.38 -18.58 26.57
N LYS A 99 -1.78 -17.36 26.96
CA LYS A 99 -2.32 -17.10 28.31
C LYS A 99 -3.62 -17.85 28.56
N LEU A 100 -4.54 -17.82 27.59
CA LEU A 100 -5.81 -18.53 27.71
C LEU A 100 -5.59 -20.04 27.79
N ASP A 101 -4.71 -20.60 26.97
CA ASP A 101 -4.35 -22.02 27.02
C ASP A 101 -3.75 -22.40 28.38
N THR A 102 -2.82 -21.60 28.90
CA THR A 102 -2.25 -21.79 30.24
C THR A 102 -3.34 -21.72 31.33
N MET A 103 -4.31 -20.82 31.20
CA MET A 103 -5.43 -20.72 32.15
C MET A 103 -6.33 -21.96 32.07
N LEU A 104 -6.63 -22.45 30.87
CA LEU A 104 -7.44 -23.65 30.66
C LEU A 104 -6.75 -24.88 31.26
N GLU A 105 -5.45 -25.05 31.03
CA GLU A 105 -4.63 -26.11 31.62
C GLU A 105 -4.72 -26.09 33.15
N ARG A 106 -4.53 -24.94 33.78
CA ARG A 106 -4.64 -24.81 35.25
C ARG A 106 -6.02 -25.14 35.78
N VAL A 107 -7.08 -24.76 35.06
CA VAL A 107 -8.45 -25.12 35.44
C VAL A 107 -8.65 -26.62 35.35
N ILE A 108 -8.17 -27.26 34.28
CA ILE A 108 -8.20 -28.72 34.12
C ILE A 108 -7.46 -29.40 35.28
N GLU A 109 -6.21 -29.01 35.54
CA GLU A 109 -5.39 -29.54 36.64
C GLU A 109 -6.10 -29.41 37.99
N THR A 110 -6.70 -28.25 38.28
CA THR A 110 -7.41 -28.00 39.53
C THR A 110 -8.65 -28.89 39.68
N LEU A 111 -9.43 -29.05 38.61
CA LEU A 111 -10.61 -29.92 38.62
C LEU A 111 -10.23 -31.40 38.76
N GLU A 112 -9.10 -31.81 38.18
CA GLU A 112 -8.59 -33.17 38.28
C GLU A 112 -8.00 -33.50 39.66
N ALA A 113 -7.43 -32.50 40.34
CA ALA A 113 -6.92 -32.66 41.70
C ALA A 113 -8.03 -32.87 42.75
N GLU A 114 -9.26 -32.44 42.48
CA GLU A 114 -10.40 -32.48 43.41
C GLU A 114 -11.57 -33.35 42.87
N PRO A 115 -11.36 -34.66 42.66
CA PRO A 115 -12.33 -35.53 41.99
C PRO A 115 -13.63 -35.71 42.78
N GLU A 116 -13.58 -35.65 44.12
CA GLU A 116 -14.77 -35.77 44.97
C GLU A 116 -15.72 -34.58 44.77
N ALA A 117 -15.18 -33.36 44.81
CA ALA A 117 -15.93 -32.13 44.59
C ALA A 117 -16.54 -32.12 43.18
N VAL A 118 -15.76 -32.47 42.16
CA VAL A 118 -16.23 -32.58 40.78
C VAL A 118 -17.34 -33.63 40.66
N SER A 119 -17.18 -34.82 41.25
CA SER A 119 -18.18 -35.89 41.20
C SER A 119 -19.50 -35.52 41.89
N SER A 120 -19.46 -34.68 42.92
CA SER A 120 -20.66 -34.21 43.62
C SER A 120 -21.42 -33.11 42.85
N CYS A 121 -20.75 -32.41 41.92
CA CYS A 121 -21.29 -31.27 41.20
C CYS A 121 -21.44 -31.55 39.68
N PRO A 122 -22.67 -31.71 39.16
CA PRO A 122 -22.91 -31.93 37.73
C PRO A 122 -22.30 -30.88 36.81
N ALA A 123 -22.33 -29.60 37.21
CA ALA A 123 -21.79 -28.50 36.41
C ALA A 123 -20.27 -28.58 36.24
N LEU A 124 -19.53 -28.95 37.31
CA LEU A 124 -18.07 -29.12 37.25
C LEU A 124 -17.66 -30.33 36.40
N ARG A 125 -18.43 -31.43 36.45
CA ARG A 125 -18.23 -32.56 35.53
C ARG A 125 -18.39 -32.17 34.07
N GLN A 126 -19.45 -31.41 33.76
CA GLN A 126 -19.71 -30.96 32.40
C GLN A 126 -18.62 -30.00 31.91
N LEU A 127 -18.16 -29.09 32.77
CA LEU A 127 -17.04 -28.20 32.47
C LEU A 127 -15.76 -28.99 32.15
N LEU A 128 -15.36 -29.94 33.00
CA LEU A 128 -14.17 -30.77 32.78
C LEU A 128 -14.26 -31.58 31.47
N HIS A 129 -15.46 -32.10 31.16
CA HIS A 129 -15.70 -32.80 29.90
C HIS A 129 -15.54 -31.89 28.68
N ASN A 130 -16.08 -30.66 28.74
CA ASN A 130 -15.97 -29.68 27.65
C ASN A 130 -14.51 -29.25 27.44
N LEU A 131 -13.77 -29.03 28.52
CA LEU A 131 -12.36 -28.61 28.48
C LEU A 131 -11.44 -29.69 27.92
N ARG A 132 -11.76 -30.99 28.10
CA ARG A 132 -11.01 -32.12 27.53
C ARG A 132 -11.38 -32.44 26.06
N GLY A 133 -12.16 -31.59 25.40
CA GLY A 133 -12.53 -31.78 23.99
C GLY A 133 -13.77 -32.65 23.76
N GLY A 134 -14.58 -32.91 24.80
CA GLY A 134 -15.85 -33.65 24.68
C GLY A 134 -16.96 -32.90 23.92
N GLY A 135 -16.76 -31.62 23.63
CA GLY A 135 -17.69 -30.76 22.87
C GLY A 135 -17.42 -30.70 21.35
N ALA A 136 -16.63 -31.62 20.79
CA ALA A 136 -16.38 -31.68 19.35
C ALA A 136 -17.51 -32.45 18.63
N GLY A 137 -18.63 -31.78 18.40
CA GLY A 137 -19.76 -32.36 17.68
C GLY A 137 -20.86 -31.34 17.38
N ASP A 138 -20.50 -30.22 16.75
CA ASP A 138 -21.36 -29.46 15.81
C ASP A 138 -20.67 -28.14 15.41
N ALA A 139 -19.66 -28.25 14.55
CA ALA A 139 -19.18 -27.13 13.74
C ALA A 139 -18.71 -27.63 12.37
N ALA A 140 -19.45 -28.58 11.78
CA ALA A 140 -19.42 -28.81 10.33
C ALA A 140 -20.27 -27.74 9.65
N SER A 141 -19.73 -26.54 9.51
CA SER A 141 -20.25 -25.50 8.62
C SER A 141 -19.10 -24.59 8.23
N THR A 142 -18.13 -25.18 7.53
CA THR A 142 -17.17 -24.43 6.73
C THR A 142 -17.95 -23.87 5.53
N PRO A 143 -18.11 -22.54 5.37
CA PRO A 143 -18.54 -22.00 4.09
C PRO A 143 -17.37 -22.22 3.13
N SER A 144 -17.68 -22.88 2.01
CA SER A 144 -16.78 -23.07 0.88
C SER A 144 -15.95 -21.82 0.60
N GLY A 145 -14.64 -21.96 0.80
CA GLY A 145 -13.66 -21.09 0.16
C GLY A 145 -13.66 -21.40 -1.33
N ASP A 146 -14.47 -20.67 -2.09
CA ASP A 146 -14.35 -20.53 -3.53
C ASP A 146 -14.99 -19.20 -3.93
N ASN A 147 -14.17 -18.15 -4.01
CA ASN A 147 -14.33 -17.00 -4.91
C ASN A 147 -13.20 -15.98 -4.71
N LEU A 148 -11.97 -16.39 -5.05
CA LEU A 148 -10.85 -15.48 -5.33
C LEU A 148 -10.35 -15.68 -6.76
N SER A 149 -11.28 -15.72 -7.72
CA SER A 149 -10.97 -15.62 -9.16
C SER A 149 -11.78 -14.47 -9.77
N ASN A 150 -11.49 -13.23 -9.33
CA ASN A 150 -11.66 -12.03 -10.17
C ASN A 150 -11.06 -10.78 -9.50
N ARG A 151 -9.74 -10.70 -9.47
CA ARG A 151 -9.07 -9.39 -9.51
C ARG A 151 -8.20 -9.35 -10.75
N LYS A 152 -8.86 -8.97 -11.84
CA LYS A 152 -8.24 -8.49 -13.08
C LYS A 152 -7.25 -7.38 -12.67
N MET A 153 -5.96 -7.71 -12.67
CA MET A 153 -4.88 -6.74 -12.58
C MET A 153 -5.03 -5.79 -13.79
N PRO A 154 -5.09 -4.46 -13.59
CA PRO A 154 -4.96 -3.56 -14.72
C PRO A 154 -3.52 -3.65 -15.21
N THR A 155 -3.34 -4.32 -16.35
CA THR A 155 -2.14 -4.23 -17.17
C THR A 155 -1.98 -2.78 -17.58
N ALA A 156 -0.99 -2.10 -17.00
CA ALA A 156 -0.54 -0.81 -17.50
C ALA A 156 0.36 -1.08 -18.71
N LEU A 157 -0.16 -0.78 -19.90
CA LEU A 157 0.65 -0.32 -21.03
C LEU A 157 0.96 1.16 -20.83
#